data_AF-C3YE56-F1
#
_entry.id   AF-C3YE56-F1
#
_cell.length_a   1.000
_cell.length_b   1.000
_cell.length_c   1.000
_cell.angle_alpha   90.00
_cell.angle_beta   90.00
_cell.angle_gamma   90.00
#
_symmetry.space_group_name_H-M   'P 1'
#
loop_
_entity.id
_entity.type
_entity.pdbx_description
1 polymer ?
#
loop_
_entity_poly.entity_id
_entity_poly.type
_entity_poly.pdbx_seq_one_letter_code
_entity_poly.pdbx_strand_id
1 'polypeptide(L)'
;MPSYKLTYFKHWGRGGVLRLLFAAGGIEFEDVRIEREQWPELKPKTPMGQIPILEVDGTIICQRRAIARFIAKKAGLAGKTPLEEARADMIVDGMADIEGKVVDFFIEKDATRKQEKIKDFAEKTLPTVLDSLEKLASPSGHFVGDALTWADVDFFAMMYFLKDHLPSDPVTGYANLSKVRDNVTSNPGIADWMKKETSQ
;
A
#
# COMPACT_ATOMS: atom_id res chain seq x y z
N MET A 1 -9.68 1.59 -24.00
CA MET A 1 -9.40 1.26 -22.59
C MET A 1 -10.10 2.30 -21.73
N PRO A 2 -10.63 1.93 -20.55
CA PRO A 2 -11.20 2.90 -19.62
C PRO A 2 -10.17 3.97 -19.25
N SER A 3 -10.62 5.20 -19.04
CA SER A 3 -9.79 6.29 -18.55
C SER A 3 -9.70 6.20 -17.02
N TYR A 4 -8.47 6.13 -16.50
CA TYR A 4 -8.18 6.10 -15.07
C TYR A 4 -7.48 7.37 -14.62
N LYS A 5 -8.00 8.01 -13.58
CA LYS A 5 -7.38 9.19 -12.96
C LYS A 5 -7.32 9.02 -11.45
N LEU A 6 -6.11 8.86 -10.91
CA LEU A 6 -5.85 8.73 -9.49
C LEU A 6 -5.48 10.09 -8.93
N THR A 7 -6.25 10.60 -7.97
CA THR A 7 -5.91 11.85 -7.27
C THR A 7 -5.49 11.56 -5.83
N TYR A 8 -4.26 11.93 -5.48
CA TYR A 8 -3.73 11.83 -4.12
C TYR A 8 -2.64 12.88 -3.85
N PHE A 9 -2.18 12.97 -2.60
CA PHE A 9 -1.03 13.80 -2.27
C PHE A 9 0.23 13.34 -3.02
N LYS A 10 1.18 14.28 -3.19
CA LYS A 10 2.48 14.01 -3.81
C LYS A 10 3.30 12.95 -3.08
N HIS A 11 3.22 12.89 -1.74
CA HIS A 11 3.94 11.89 -0.96
C HIS A 11 3.37 10.47 -1.12
N TRP A 12 4.16 9.45 -0.75
CA TRP A 12 3.79 8.03 -0.85
C TRP A 12 2.43 7.71 -0.22
N GLY A 13 2.35 7.79 1.11
CA GLY A 13 1.14 7.59 1.90
C GLY A 13 0.22 6.46 1.41
N ARG A 14 -1.09 6.74 1.37
CA ARG A 14 -2.12 5.80 0.91
C ARG A 14 -2.19 5.65 -0.60
N GLY A 15 -1.57 6.55 -1.37
CA GLY A 15 -1.55 6.50 -2.83
C GLY A 15 -0.46 5.58 -3.38
N GLY A 16 0.60 5.32 -2.61
CA GLY A 16 1.73 4.48 -3.01
C GLY A 16 1.29 3.10 -3.48
N VAL A 17 0.50 2.38 -2.68
CA VAL A 17 -0.02 1.05 -3.06
C VAL A 17 -0.85 1.10 -4.35
N LEU A 18 -1.65 2.15 -4.56
CA LEU A 18 -2.54 2.24 -5.72
C LEU A 18 -1.73 2.43 -7.00
N ARG A 19 -0.70 3.27 -6.96
CA ARG A 19 0.27 3.46 -8.06
C ARG A 19 1.00 2.16 -8.37
N LEU A 20 1.45 1.43 -7.34
CA LEU A 20 2.09 0.14 -7.51
C LEU A 20 1.18 -0.91 -8.14
N LEU A 21 -0.11 -0.94 -7.79
CA LEU A 21 -1.07 -1.88 -8.40
C LEU A 21 -1.31 -1.58 -9.87
N PHE A 22 -1.42 -0.30 -10.26
CA PHE A 22 -1.47 0.09 -11.67
C PHE A 22 -0.20 -0.34 -12.41
N ALA A 23 0.97 -0.06 -11.83
CA ALA A 23 2.26 -0.43 -12.39
C ALA A 23 2.40 -1.95 -12.55
N ALA A 24 2.03 -2.72 -11.52
CA ALA A 24 2.08 -4.18 -11.52
C ALA A 24 1.24 -4.81 -12.64
N GLY A 25 0.09 -4.21 -12.94
CA GLY A 25 -0.81 -4.63 -14.02
C GLY A 25 -0.46 -4.06 -15.39
N GLY A 26 0.55 -3.19 -15.50
CA GLY A 26 0.86 -2.47 -16.75
C GLY A 26 -0.30 -1.58 -17.23
N ILE A 27 -1.10 -1.05 -16.31
CA ILE A 27 -2.29 -0.25 -16.61
C ILE A 27 -1.92 1.23 -16.57
N GLU A 28 -2.15 1.93 -17.68
CA GLU A 28 -1.95 3.38 -17.75
C GLU A 28 -3.02 4.14 -16.97
N PHE A 29 -2.61 5.23 -16.30
CA PHE A 29 -3.49 6.11 -15.55
C PHE A 29 -2.89 7.52 -15.46
N GLU A 30 -3.74 8.53 -15.26
CA GLU A 30 -3.33 9.88 -14.90
C GLU A 30 -3.06 9.95 -13.39
N ASP A 31 -1.80 10.19 -12.99
CA ASP A 31 -1.38 10.36 -11.58
C ASP A 31 -1.45 11.84 -11.18
N VAL A 32 -2.61 12.28 -10.69
CA VAL A 32 -2.81 13.65 -10.21
C VAL A 32 -2.30 13.78 -8.78
N ARG A 33 -1.13 14.39 -8.65
CA ARG A 33 -0.47 14.69 -7.38
C ARG A 33 -0.81 16.10 -6.93
N ILE A 34 -1.48 16.22 -5.78
CA ILE A 34 -1.81 17.52 -5.19
C ILE A 34 -0.87 17.85 -4.02
N GLU A 35 -0.61 19.15 -3.86
CA GLU A 35 0.03 19.72 -2.69
C GLU A 35 -0.98 19.98 -1.56
N ARG A 36 -0.50 20.18 -0.33
CA ARG A 36 -1.37 20.35 0.85
C ARG A 36 -2.25 21.59 0.76
N GLU A 37 -1.77 22.63 0.09
CA GLU A 37 -2.43 23.92 -0.09
C GLU A 37 -3.64 23.82 -1.03
N GLN A 38 -3.63 22.84 -1.95
CA GLN A 38 -4.73 22.58 -2.87
C GLN A 38 -5.86 21.77 -2.21
N TRP A 39 -5.57 21.08 -1.10
CA TRP A 39 -6.52 20.18 -0.45
C TRP A 39 -7.80 20.87 0.07
N PRO A 40 -7.75 22.04 0.75
CA PRO A 40 -8.96 22.70 1.22
C PRO A 40 -10.00 22.99 0.13
N GLU A 41 -9.55 23.32 -1.08
CA GLU A 41 -10.44 23.59 -2.23
C GLU A 41 -11.01 22.30 -2.84
N LEU A 42 -10.20 21.24 -2.89
CA LEU A 42 -10.63 19.96 -3.45
C LEU A 42 -11.54 19.18 -2.50
N LYS A 43 -11.30 19.25 -1.19
CA LYS A 43 -12.03 18.48 -0.16
C LYS A 43 -13.56 18.51 -0.32
N PRO A 44 -14.24 19.66 -0.44
CA PRO A 44 -15.69 19.70 -0.60
C PRO A 44 -16.19 19.09 -1.93
N LYS A 45 -15.31 18.94 -2.92
CA LYS A 45 -15.61 18.32 -4.22
C LYS A 45 -15.42 16.80 -4.21
N THR A 46 -14.83 16.23 -3.15
CA THR A 46 -14.64 14.78 -3.02
C THR A 46 -15.87 14.12 -2.38
N PRO A 47 -16.28 12.90 -2.81
CA PRO A 47 -17.52 12.28 -2.33
C PRO A 47 -17.59 12.04 -0.81
N MET A 48 -16.44 11.82 -0.16
CA MET A 48 -16.36 11.54 1.29
C MET A 48 -15.45 12.52 2.04
N GLY A 49 -15.12 13.68 1.47
CA GLY A 49 -14.23 14.65 2.10
C GLY A 49 -12.80 14.12 2.33
N GLN A 50 -12.36 13.15 1.53
CA GLN A 50 -11.11 12.40 1.68
C GLN A 50 -10.49 12.06 0.32
N ILE A 51 -9.18 11.86 0.32
CA ILE A 51 -8.40 11.25 -0.78
C ILE A 51 -7.58 10.07 -0.21
N PRO A 52 -7.24 9.04 -1.01
CA PRO A 52 -7.29 8.98 -2.47
C PRO A 52 -8.71 8.85 -3.06
N ILE A 53 -8.87 9.35 -4.28
CA ILE A 53 -10.00 9.05 -5.16
C ILE A 53 -9.49 8.52 -6.50
N LEU A 54 -10.22 7.57 -7.07
CA LEU A 54 -10.01 7.09 -8.44
C LEU A 54 -11.23 7.42 -9.28
N GLU A 55 -11.04 8.15 -10.37
CA GLU A 55 -12.07 8.34 -11.39
C GLU A 55 -11.89 7.28 -12.50
N VAL A 56 -12.99 6.61 -12.83
CA VAL A 56 -13.08 5.57 -13.88
C VAL A 56 -14.20 5.98 -14.83
N ASP A 57 -13.86 6.44 -16.03
CA ASP A 57 -14.84 6.90 -17.03
C ASP A 57 -15.89 7.87 -16.44
N GLY A 58 -15.43 8.83 -15.63
CA GLY A 58 -16.28 9.82 -14.94
C GLY A 58 -16.92 9.35 -13.63
N THR A 59 -16.80 8.06 -13.27
CA THR A 59 -17.31 7.53 -11.99
C THR A 59 -16.22 7.57 -10.92
N ILE A 60 -16.51 8.20 -9.77
CA ILE A 60 -15.54 8.33 -8.67
C ILE A 60 -15.69 7.19 -7.66
N ILE A 61 -14.57 6.54 -7.34
CA ILE A 61 -14.41 5.57 -6.25
C ILE A 61 -13.55 6.21 -5.15
N CYS A 62 -14.03 6.12 -3.91
CA CYS A 62 -13.30 6.52 -2.70
C CYS A 62 -12.88 5.28 -1.89
N GLN A 63 -12.13 5.51 -0.80
CA GLN A 63 -11.59 4.48 0.10
C GLN A 63 -10.46 3.65 -0.52
N ARG A 64 -9.23 3.81 0.02
CA ARG A 64 -8.00 3.14 -0.45
C ARG A 64 -8.22 1.66 -0.77
N ARG A 65 -8.80 0.88 0.16
CA ARG A 65 -8.98 -0.58 -0.01
C ARG A 65 -10.00 -0.93 -1.10
N ALA A 66 -11.06 -0.14 -1.28
CA ALA A 66 -12.02 -0.35 -2.36
C ALA A 66 -11.37 -0.07 -3.73
N ILE A 67 -10.63 1.04 -3.83
CA ILE A 67 -9.86 1.39 -5.03
C ILE A 67 -8.82 0.32 -5.35
N ALA A 68 -8.02 -0.10 -4.34
CA ALA A 68 -6.99 -1.11 -4.49
C ALA A 68 -7.55 -2.44 -5.01
N ARG A 69 -8.64 -2.94 -4.43
CA ARG A 69 -9.30 -4.17 -4.87
C ARG A 69 -9.84 -4.05 -6.30
N PHE A 70 -10.40 -2.89 -6.66
CA PHE A 70 -10.85 -2.63 -8.03
C PHE A 70 -9.69 -2.72 -9.03
N ILE A 71 -8.56 -2.04 -8.75
CA ILE A 71 -7.36 -2.09 -9.61
C ILE A 71 -6.81 -3.51 -9.65
N ALA A 72 -6.72 -4.19 -8.51
CA ALA A 72 -6.25 -5.57 -8.42
C ALA A 72 -7.05 -6.52 -9.30
N LYS A 73 -8.39 -6.41 -9.31
CA LYS A 73 -9.24 -7.20 -10.21
C LYS A 73 -8.98 -6.90 -11.69
N LYS A 74 -8.76 -5.63 -12.04
CA LYS A 74 -8.42 -5.24 -13.42
C LYS A 74 -7.02 -5.71 -13.85
N ALA A 75 -6.08 -5.76 -12.90
CA ALA A 75 -4.71 -6.20 -13.13
C ALA A 75 -4.50 -7.72 -13.01
N GLY A 76 -5.54 -8.49 -12.64
CA GLY A 76 -5.40 -9.93 -12.39
C GLY A 76 -4.65 -10.28 -11.10
N LEU A 77 -4.60 -9.35 -10.13
CA LEU A 77 -3.88 -9.46 -8.86
C LEU A 77 -4.81 -9.72 -7.65
N ALA A 78 -6.09 -9.99 -7.88
CA ALA A 78 -7.05 -10.22 -6.79
C ALA A 78 -6.97 -11.64 -6.21
N GLY A 79 -6.38 -12.60 -6.93
CA GLY A 79 -6.52 -14.05 -6.68
C GLY A 79 -7.33 -14.71 -7.79
N LYS A 80 -7.19 -16.03 -7.96
CA LYS A 80 -7.80 -16.81 -9.06
C LYS A 80 -9.18 -17.35 -8.72
N THR A 81 -9.53 -17.40 -7.44
CA THR A 81 -10.81 -17.94 -6.94
C THR A 81 -11.41 -17.02 -5.87
N PRO A 82 -12.72 -17.08 -5.61
CA PRO A 82 -13.34 -16.30 -4.52
C PRO A 82 -12.68 -16.52 -3.15
N LEU A 83 -12.17 -17.74 -2.89
CA LEU A 83 -11.46 -18.04 -1.65
C LEU A 83 -10.07 -17.38 -1.62
N GLU A 84 -9.35 -17.36 -2.74
CA GLU A 84 -8.08 -16.64 -2.84
C GLU A 84 -8.29 -15.13 -2.71
N GLU A 85 -9.33 -14.57 -3.32
CA GLU A 85 -9.71 -13.16 -3.14
C GLU A 85 -9.97 -12.85 -1.65
N ALA A 86 -10.80 -13.66 -0.99
CA ALA A 86 -11.09 -13.49 0.43
C ALA A 86 -9.84 -13.62 1.32
N ARG A 87 -8.90 -14.51 0.96
CA ARG A 87 -7.62 -14.62 1.67
C ARG A 87 -6.73 -13.42 1.46
N ALA A 88 -6.67 -12.85 0.25
CA ALA A 88 -5.91 -11.63 -0.01
C ALA A 88 -6.51 -10.45 0.78
N ASP A 89 -7.83 -10.32 0.76
CA ASP A 89 -8.58 -9.36 1.57
C ASP A 89 -8.27 -9.48 3.07
N MET A 90 -8.25 -10.71 3.62
CA MET A 90 -7.93 -10.96 5.03
C MET A 90 -6.54 -10.42 5.41
N ILE A 91 -5.53 -10.61 4.56
CA ILE A 91 -4.16 -10.13 4.82
C ILE A 91 -4.13 -8.60 4.83
N VAL A 92 -4.76 -7.96 3.84
CA VAL A 92 -4.82 -6.50 3.76
C VAL A 92 -5.59 -5.90 4.94
N ASP A 93 -6.71 -6.51 5.33
CA ASP A 93 -7.50 -6.04 6.46
C ASP A 93 -6.75 -6.20 7.78
N GLY A 94 -6.01 -7.30 7.98
CA GLY A 94 -5.12 -7.47 9.13
C GLY A 94 -4.00 -6.42 9.19
N MET A 95 -3.47 -5.98 8.04
CA MET A 95 -2.52 -4.87 7.99
C MET A 95 -3.18 -3.51 8.23
N ALA A 96 -4.45 -3.34 7.88
CA ALA A 96 -5.18 -2.10 8.11
C ALA A 96 -5.37 -1.81 9.61
N ASP A 97 -5.40 -2.83 10.47
CA ASP A 97 -5.52 -2.69 11.93
C ASP A 97 -4.36 -1.88 12.54
N ILE A 98 -3.18 -1.91 11.91
CA ILE A 98 -2.03 -1.12 12.37
C ILE A 98 -1.87 0.24 11.65
N GLU A 99 -2.59 0.46 10.55
CA GLU A 99 -2.49 1.70 9.76
C GLU A 99 -2.84 2.94 10.60
N GLY A 100 -3.76 2.81 11.56
CA GLY A 100 -4.11 3.89 12.49
C GLY A 100 -2.92 4.37 13.33
N LYS A 101 -2.10 3.45 13.86
CA LYS A 101 -0.89 3.79 14.62
C LYS A 101 0.18 4.41 13.73
N VAL A 102 0.30 3.91 12.50
CA VAL A 102 1.21 4.48 11.48
C VAL A 102 0.86 5.93 11.17
N VAL A 103 -0.43 6.19 10.95
CA VAL A 103 -0.91 7.56 10.73
C VAL A 103 -0.66 8.44 11.95
N ASP A 104 -0.93 7.94 13.17
CA ASP A 104 -0.77 8.70 14.41
C ASP A 104 0.66 9.20 14.64
N PHE A 105 1.69 8.38 14.44
CA PHE A 105 3.08 8.87 14.54
C PHE A 105 3.48 9.72 13.33
N PHE A 106 2.93 9.45 12.14
CA PHE A 106 3.29 10.20 10.94
C PHE A 106 2.85 11.67 11.04
N ILE A 107 1.66 11.92 11.57
CA ILE A 107 1.09 13.26 11.73
C ILE A 107 1.50 13.97 13.03
N GLU A 108 2.17 13.27 13.95
CA GLU A 108 2.67 13.87 15.19
C GLU A 108 3.70 14.96 14.88
N LYS A 109 3.49 16.15 15.45
CA LYS A 109 4.31 17.34 15.20
C LYS A 109 5.43 17.49 16.22
N ASP A 110 5.22 16.98 17.44
CA ASP A 110 6.25 17.00 18.46
C ASP A 110 7.27 15.88 18.21
N ALA A 111 8.54 16.25 18.02
CA ALA A 111 9.59 15.31 17.64
C ALA A 111 9.82 14.22 18.70
N THR A 112 9.76 14.58 19.99
CA THR A 112 9.97 13.64 21.09
C THR A 112 8.85 12.61 21.15
N ARG A 113 7.58 13.07 21.16
CA ARG A 113 6.42 12.17 21.16
C ARG A 113 6.34 11.33 19.89
N LYS A 114 6.74 11.88 18.74
CA LYS A 114 6.82 11.11 17.49
C LYS A 114 7.80 9.95 17.63
N GLN A 115 8.98 10.20 18.17
CA GLN A 115 9.98 9.16 18.38
C GLN A 115 9.51 8.10 19.39
N GLU A 116 8.82 8.50 20.45
CA GLU A 116 8.22 7.58 21.42
C GLU A 116 7.15 6.69 20.78
N LYS A 117 6.25 7.25 19.96
CA LYS A 117 5.24 6.48 19.22
C LYS A 117 5.85 5.52 18.21
N ILE A 118 6.88 5.95 17.48
CA ILE A 118 7.64 5.09 16.55
C ILE A 118 8.26 3.92 17.30
N LYS A 119 8.92 4.19 18.44
CA LYS A 119 9.53 3.15 19.27
C LYS A 119 8.49 2.16 19.81
N ASP A 120 7.39 2.64 20.36
CA ASP A 120 6.29 1.78 20.86
C ASP A 120 5.72 0.89 19.74
N PHE A 121 5.49 1.48 18.57
CA PHE A 121 5.05 0.75 17.39
C PHE A 121 6.04 -0.34 16.98
N ALA A 122 7.33 0.00 16.87
CA ALA A 122 8.39 -0.89 16.44
C ALA A 122 8.65 -2.05 17.41
N GLU A 123 8.57 -1.79 18.73
CA GLU A 123 8.90 -2.78 19.76
C GLU A 123 7.70 -3.67 20.13
N LYS A 124 6.47 -3.16 20.07
CA LYS A 124 5.29 -3.85 20.60
C LYS A 124 4.26 -4.26 19.56
N THR A 125 4.08 -3.45 18.52
CA THR A 125 2.99 -3.68 17.56
C THR A 125 3.48 -4.42 16.33
N LEU A 126 4.52 -3.90 15.68
CA LEU A 126 4.98 -4.41 14.40
C LEU A 126 5.44 -5.88 14.48
N PRO A 127 6.24 -6.34 15.48
CA PRO A 127 6.71 -7.72 15.52
C PRO A 127 5.55 -8.73 15.59
N THR A 128 4.52 -8.44 16.39
CA THR A 128 3.32 -9.30 16.50
C THR A 128 2.61 -9.48 15.16
N VAL A 129 2.53 -8.42 14.36
CA VAL A 129 1.94 -8.49 13.01
C VAL A 129 2.86 -9.23 12.05
N LEU A 130 4.15 -8.92 12.04
CA LEU A 130 5.10 -9.60 11.16
C LEU A 130 5.22 -11.09 11.47
N ASP A 131 5.19 -11.50 12.73
CA ASP A 131 5.16 -12.92 13.14
C ASP A 131 3.93 -13.65 12.61
N SER A 132 2.78 -12.96 12.55
CA SER A 132 1.55 -13.51 11.99
C SER A 132 1.62 -13.60 10.47
N LEU A 133 2.11 -12.55 9.81
CA LEU A 133 2.28 -12.49 8.36
C LEU A 133 3.33 -13.49 7.86
N GLU A 134 4.44 -13.69 8.58
CA GLU A 134 5.49 -14.66 8.23
C GLU A 134 4.95 -16.10 8.20
N LYS A 135 4.03 -16.44 9.12
CA LYS A 135 3.35 -17.74 9.15
C LYS A 135 2.35 -17.90 8.00
N LEU A 136 1.76 -16.79 7.54
CA LEU A 136 0.78 -16.78 6.46
C LEU A 136 1.45 -16.76 5.08
N ALA A 137 2.64 -16.16 4.98
CA ALA A 137 3.45 -16.15 3.77
C ALA A 137 4.02 -17.54 3.51
N SER A 138 3.92 -17.98 2.26
CA SER A 138 4.50 -19.24 1.82
C SER A 138 6.04 -19.16 1.76
N PRO A 139 6.74 -20.31 1.84
CA PRO A 139 8.18 -20.35 1.60
C PRO A 139 8.62 -19.89 0.20
N SER A 140 7.69 -19.81 -0.77
CA SER A 140 7.95 -19.26 -2.11
C SER A 140 7.78 -17.74 -2.19
N GLY A 141 7.33 -17.08 -1.12
CA GLY A 141 7.23 -15.62 -1.05
C GLY A 141 5.92 -15.06 -1.60
N HIS A 142 4.79 -15.72 -1.31
CA HIS A 142 3.46 -15.20 -1.62
C HIS A 142 2.52 -15.40 -0.44
N PHE A 143 1.61 -14.46 -0.18
CA PHE A 143 0.57 -14.64 0.83
C PHE A 143 -0.57 -15.56 0.36
N VAL A 144 -0.87 -15.55 -0.95
CA VAL A 144 -2.00 -16.28 -1.53
C VAL A 144 -1.57 -16.97 -2.81
N GLY A 145 -1.81 -18.29 -2.86
CA GLY A 145 -1.49 -19.10 -4.04
C GLY A 145 0.02 -19.11 -4.36
N ASP A 146 0.33 -19.05 -5.65
CA ASP A 146 1.67 -19.15 -6.23
C ASP A 146 2.04 -17.92 -7.09
N ALA A 147 1.26 -16.84 -6.99
CA ALA A 147 1.40 -15.66 -7.83
C ALA A 147 1.23 -14.37 -7.03
N LEU A 148 1.72 -13.28 -7.59
CA LEU A 148 1.58 -11.95 -7.00
C LEU A 148 0.10 -11.57 -6.85
N THR A 149 -0.28 -11.14 -5.66
CA THR A 149 -1.59 -10.57 -5.36
C THR A 149 -1.45 -9.18 -4.76
N TRP A 150 -2.56 -8.46 -4.67
CA TRP A 150 -2.59 -7.14 -4.06
C TRP A 150 -2.27 -7.15 -2.56
N ALA A 151 -2.38 -8.29 -1.88
CA ALA A 151 -1.92 -8.46 -0.50
C ALA A 151 -0.39 -8.32 -0.39
N ASP A 152 0.35 -8.92 -1.32
CA ASP A 152 1.81 -8.82 -1.38
C ASP A 152 2.24 -7.37 -1.65
N VAL A 153 1.54 -6.70 -2.58
CA VAL A 153 1.81 -5.29 -2.96
C VAL A 153 1.47 -4.33 -1.83
N ASP A 154 0.35 -4.52 -1.11
CA ASP A 154 -0.02 -3.68 0.03
C ASP A 154 0.96 -3.84 1.20
N PHE A 155 1.37 -5.08 1.48
CA PHE A 155 2.42 -5.39 2.45
C PHE A 155 3.72 -4.68 2.10
N PHE A 156 4.20 -4.84 0.87
CA PHE A 156 5.41 -4.17 0.40
C PHE A 156 5.28 -2.65 0.54
N ALA A 157 4.16 -2.06 0.12
CA ALA A 157 3.96 -0.62 0.19
C ALA A 157 3.99 -0.07 1.62
N MET A 158 3.47 -0.84 2.59
CA MET A 158 3.55 -0.51 4.01
C MET A 158 5.00 -0.62 4.52
N MET A 159 5.68 -1.73 4.24
CA MET A 159 7.05 -1.94 4.71
C MET A 159 8.02 -0.92 4.10
N TYR A 160 7.84 -0.58 2.82
CA TYR A 160 8.60 0.47 2.14
C TYR A 160 8.44 1.82 2.86
N PHE A 161 7.21 2.20 3.21
CA PHE A 161 6.96 3.42 3.98
C PHE A 161 7.57 3.38 5.39
N LEU A 162 7.46 2.25 6.08
CA LEU A 162 7.97 2.09 7.44
C LEU A 162 9.49 2.10 7.50
N LYS A 163 10.18 1.60 6.47
CA LYS A 163 11.64 1.58 6.39
C LYS A 163 12.28 2.95 6.66
N ASP A 164 11.67 4.03 6.19
CA ASP A 164 12.20 5.39 6.37
C ASP A 164 11.91 5.98 7.77
N HIS A 165 11.10 5.30 8.58
CA HIS A 165 10.69 5.75 9.91
C HIS A 165 11.23 4.87 11.04
N LEU A 166 11.66 3.65 10.72
CA LEU A 166 12.16 2.67 11.69
C LEU A 166 13.69 2.65 11.74
N PRO A 167 14.29 2.22 12.87
CA PRO A 167 15.75 2.17 13.01
C PRO A 167 16.41 1.08 12.15
N SER A 168 15.65 0.10 11.68
CA SER A 168 16.12 -1.01 10.85
C SER A 168 15.07 -1.41 9.82
N ASP A 169 15.50 -2.16 8.80
CA ASP A 169 14.60 -2.71 7.79
C ASP A 169 13.54 -3.62 8.44
N PRO A 170 12.23 -3.32 8.27
CA PRO A 170 11.15 -4.00 8.97
C PRO A 170 11.15 -5.52 8.83
N VAL A 171 11.60 -6.06 7.69
CA VAL A 171 11.51 -7.50 7.39
C VAL A 171 12.79 -8.27 7.71
N THR A 172 13.76 -7.62 8.35
CA THR A 172 15.00 -8.28 8.80
C THR A 172 14.67 -9.43 9.75
N GLY A 173 15.14 -10.63 9.45
CA GLY A 173 14.86 -11.83 10.25
C GLY A 173 13.61 -12.60 9.85
N TYR A 174 12.80 -12.09 8.91
CA TYR A 174 11.60 -12.73 8.38
C TYR A 174 11.87 -13.25 6.96
N ALA A 175 12.13 -14.55 6.84
CA ALA A 175 12.62 -15.15 5.60
C ALA A 175 11.55 -15.19 4.51
N ASN A 176 10.30 -15.51 4.85
CA ASN A 176 9.20 -15.57 3.89
C ASN A 176 8.78 -14.15 3.49
N LEU A 177 8.66 -13.22 4.45
CA LEU A 177 8.33 -11.83 4.16
C LEU A 177 9.40 -11.11 3.32
N SER A 178 10.68 -11.45 3.52
CA SER A 178 11.75 -10.98 2.65
C SER A 178 11.53 -11.43 1.20
N LYS A 179 11.17 -12.69 0.99
CA LYS A 179 10.83 -13.21 -0.35
C LYS A 179 9.57 -12.57 -0.94
N VAL A 180 8.56 -12.29 -0.12
CA VAL A 180 7.36 -11.54 -0.56
C VAL A 180 7.78 -10.19 -1.14
N ARG A 181 8.60 -9.43 -0.41
CA ARG A 181 9.15 -8.17 -0.91
C ARG A 181 9.93 -8.36 -2.21
N ASP A 182 10.81 -9.35 -2.26
CA ASP A 182 11.66 -9.58 -3.43
C ASP A 182 10.79 -9.91 -4.66
N ASN A 183 9.78 -10.77 -4.51
CA ASN A 183 8.83 -11.11 -5.56
C ASN A 183 8.05 -9.87 -6.04
N VAL A 184 7.57 -9.01 -5.13
CA VAL A 184 6.90 -7.75 -5.50
C VAL A 184 7.83 -6.85 -6.31
N THR A 185 9.07 -6.66 -5.86
CA THR A 185 10.05 -5.80 -6.55
C THR A 185 10.60 -6.39 -7.85
N SER A 186 10.47 -7.70 -8.05
CA SER A 186 10.84 -8.38 -9.29
C SER A 186 9.83 -8.17 -10.43
N ASN A 187 8.60 -7.75 -10.12
CA ASN A 187 7.63 -7.37 -11.14
C ASN A 187 8.17 -6.18 -11.95
N PRO A 188 8.29 -6.29 -13.29
CA PRO A 188 8.93 -5.25 -14.10
C PRO A 188 8.25 -3.88 -14.01
N GLY A 189 6.91 -3.85 -13.98
CA GLY A 189 6.16 -2.61 -13.90
C GLY A 189 6.38 -1.91 -12.56
N ILE A 190 6.37 -2.66 -11.45
CA ILE A 190 6.72 -2.13 -10.13
C ILE A 190 8.18 -1.65 -10.10
N ALA A 191 9.12 -2.47 -10.58
CA ALA A 191 10.54 -2.11 -10.60
C ALA A 191 10.79 -0.80 -11.34
N ASP A 192 10.17 -0.62 -12.50
CA ASP A 192 10.30 0.59 -13.30
C ASP A 192 9.58 1.79 -12.66
N TRP A 193 8.44 1.57 -12.00
CA TRP A 193 7.77 2.61 -11.22
C TRP A 193 8.67 3.10 -10.08
N MET A 194 9.27 2.18 -9.31
CA MET A 194 10.14 2.53 -8.18
C MET A 194 11.35 3.36 -8.64
N LYS A 195 11.98 3.02 -9.77
CA LYS A 195 13.08 3.83 -10.34
C LYS A 195 12.64 5.26 -10.66
N LYS A 196 11.44 5.43 -11.23
CA LYS A 196 10.88 6.76 -11.54
C LYS A 196 10.58 7.55 -10.27
N GLU A 197 10.02 6.91 -9.25
CA GLU A 197 9.67 7.56 -7.97
C GLU A 197 10.90 8.05 -7.21
N THR A 198 12.02 7.32 -7.23
CA THR A 198 13.28 7.75 -6.59
C THR A 198 13.99 8.88 -7.34
N SER A 199 13.59 9.18 -8.59
CA SER A 199 14.21 10.20 -9.43
C SER A 199 13.49 11.56 -9.40
N GLN A 200 12.41 11.69 -8.61
CA GLN A 200 11.58 12.91 -8.47
C GLN A 200 11.74 13.53 -7.09
#